data_AF-A0A6N2RY36-F1
#
_entry.id   AF-A0A6N2RY36-F1
#
_cell.length_a   1.000
_cell.length_b   1.000
_cell.length_c   1.000
_cell.angle_alpha   90.00
_cell.angle_beta   90.00
_cell.angle_gamma   90.00
#
_symmetry.space_group_name_H-M   'P 1'
#
loop_
_entity.id
_entity.type
_entity.pdbx_description
1 polymer ?
#
loop_
_entity_poly.entity_id
_entity_poly.type
_entity_poly.pdbx_seq_one_letter_code
_entity_poly.pdbx_strand_id
1 'polypeptide(L)'
;MKRLVYLYELDSVRNSKKEIVLGQQALFEEIVKKGNTVVLSYNQLTDSEAFLYAVKNPDTYAEILKLFSLGVLKVSRYGEINTPSKYIQNAIEKCNAPDKNAFLFSGLPVRCTEKELLFKIQKALQYSDVESLQTLCDNTLGDDEKKRLEYIKRFVEMILTMSLDSSSGNPAKTSSKKSFTEFLELIHSVIAQSRITKQYSSMPAAIKILKNIEAAIRNTPNGNALIQNRTIWISHINKLKNTEAACLAEAIIDLCYNYTVEDSISNVSKRYDAGNITSFQNDFLKRLKDYWVLYQENNHIFHTGDNNTTQIHEIPLPPWDTAVRIISEDQKLEKYEKTKSFSLSQTPRATDCAKEKKLWNKRLAHQMLSRLQTAFIYIFVFCGVNYLMGLIQENLLGLFNSLILNEIIQICGTTVFATIIFGIIGSLISKWFHLPDILV
;
A
#
# COMPACT_ATOMS: atom_id res chain seq x y z
N MET A 1 -17.63 -1.09 1.40
CA MET A 1 -17.69 -1.81 0.09
C MET A 1 -16.82 -3.05 0.24
N LYS A 2 -16.73 -3.98 -0.73
CA LYS A 2 -15.79 -5.13 -0.65
C LYS A 2 -15.26 -5.50 -2.03
N ARG A 3 -14.95 -4.49 -2.85
CA ARG A 3 -14.49 -4.71 -4.21
C ARG A 3 -12.99 -4.93 -4.20
N LEU A 4 -12.52 -5.80 -5.08
CA LEU A 4 -11.11 -5.92 -5.42
C LEU A 4 -10.77 -4.77 -6.37
N VAL A 5 -9.74 -3.98 -6.07
CA VAL A 5 -9.32 -2.85 -6.90
C VAL A 5 -7.82 -2.90 -7.15
N TYR A 6 -7.42 -2.45 -8.33
CA TYR A 6 -6.03 -2.19 -8.68
C TYR A 6 -5.77 -0.68 -8.63
N LEU A 7 -4.57 -0.28 -8.21
CA LEU A 7 -4.18 1.11 -8.06
C LEU A 7 -3.03 1.44 -9.01
N TYR A 8 -3.30 2.22 -10.07
CA TYR A 8 -2.24 2.71 -10.96
C TYR A 8 -1.38 3.78 -10.27
N GLU A 9 -1.86 4.35 -9.16
CA GLU A 9 -1.13 5.27 -8.31
C GLU A 9 0.10 4.60 -7.66
N LEU A 10 0.14 3.26 -7.62
CA LEU A 10 1.24 2.45 -7.11
C LEU A 10 2.16 1.92 -8.23
N ASP A 11 2.09 2.46 -9.45
CA ASP A 11 3.03 2.09 -10.53
C ASP A 11 4.49 2.36 -10.13
N SER A 12 5.43 1.54 -10.61
CA SER A 12 6.85 1.60 -10.22
C SER A 12 7.58 2.86 -10.70
N VAL A 13 7.07 3.50 -11.75
CA VAL A 13 7.61 4.78 -12.22
C VAL A 13 7.14 5.99 -11.42
N ARG A 14 6.22 5.80 -10.48
CA ARG A 14 5.70 6.85 -9.60
C ARG A 14 6.54 6.91 -8.33
N ASN A 15 7.75 7.47 -8.45
CA ASN A 15 8.79 7.39 -7.45
C ASN A 15 9.19 8.74 -6.82
N SER A 16 8.59 9.86 -7.25
CA SER A 16 8.86 11.14 -6.60
C SER A 16 8.24 11.22 -5.21
N LYS A 17 8.75 12.11 -4.36
CA LYS A 17 8.18 12.40 -3.04
C LYS A 17 6.65 12.62 -3.08
N LYS A 18 6.15 13.44 -4.02
CA LYS A 18 4.72 13.75 -4.13
C LYS A 18 3.92 12.53 -4.60
N GLU A 19 4.47 11.74 -5.51
CA GLU A 19 3.84 10.54 -6.01
C GLU A 19 3.74 9.44 -4.97
N ILE A 20 4.78 9.25 -4.15
CA ILE A 20 4.78 8.29 -3.04
C ILE A 20 3.68 8.69 -2.02
N VAL A 21 3.57 9.97 -1.67
CA VAL A 21 2.48 10.47 -0.80
C VAL A 21 1.11 10.19 -1.41
N LEU A 22 0.92 10.47 -2.70
CA LEU A 22 -0.35 10.23 -3.39
C LEU A 22 -0.69 8.73 -3.47
N GLY A 23 0.29 7.87 -3.70
CA GLY A 23 0.10 6.41 -3.72
C GLY A 23 -0.25 5.85 -2.35
N GLN A 24 0.45 6.27 -1.29
CA GLN A 24 0.13 5.94 0.10
C GLN A 24 -1.30 6.39 0.48
N GLN A 25 -1.66 7.63 0.12
CA GLN A 25 -3.00 8.15 0.34
C GLN A 25 -4.06 7.35 -0.43
N ALA A 26 -3.82 7.05 -1.72
CA ALA A 26 -4.75 6.27 -2.52
C ALA A 26 -4.98 4.86 -1.92
N LEU A 27 -3.92 4.21 -1.46
CA LEU A 27 -3.98 2.91 -0.77
C LEU A 27 -4.84 3.00 0.49
N PHE A 28 -4.58 4.00 1.34
CA PHE A 28 -5.33 4.20 2.58
C PHE A 28 -6.81 4.52 2.30
N GLU A 29 -7.09 5.36 1.31
CA GLU A 29 -8.46 5.73 0.96
C GLU A 29 -9.27 4.58 0.38
N GLU A 30 -8.68 3.74 -0.46
CA GLU A 30 -9.35 2.54 -0.94
C GLU A 30 -9.71 1.60 0.20
N ILE A 31 -8.77 1.33 1.09
CA ILE A 31 -8.96 0.39 2.19
C ILE A 31 -9.92 0.95 3.25
N VAL A 32 -9.63 2.14 3.76
CA VAL A 32 -10.32 2.70 4.94
C VAL A 32 -11.55 3.52 4.54
N LYS A 33 -11.42 4.44 3.58
CA LYS A 33 -12.54 5.33 3.23
C LYS A 33 -13.57 4.65 2.35
N LYS A 34 -13.15 3.70 1.49
CA LYS A 34 -14.05 2.99 0.56
C LYS A 34 -14.37 1.56 1.02
N GLY A 35 -13.54 0.96 1.88
CA GLY A 35 -13.72 -0.42 2.35
C GLY A 35 -13.30 -1.46 1.30
N ASN A 36 -12.55 -1.08 0.28
CA ASN A 36 -12.14 -1.99 -0.78
C ASN A 36 -10.95 -2.86 -0.35
N THR A 37 -10.78 -3.96 -1.06
CA THR A 37 -9.57 -4.77 -1.00
C THR A 37 -8.66 -4.34 -2.15
N VAL A 38 -7.43 -3.95 -1.85
CA VAL A 38 -6.45 -3.61 -2.89
C VAL A 38 -5.67 -4.87 -3.28
N VAL A 39 -5.56 -5.10 -4.59
CA VAL A 39 -4.79 -6.22 -5.15
C VAL A 39 -3.56 -5.68 -5.87
N LEU A 40 -2.39 -6.04 -5.36
CA LEU A 40 -1.10 -5.71 -5.92
C LEU A 40 -0.71 -6.71 -7.00
N SER A 41 -0.14 -6.24 -8.11
CA SER A 41 0.62 -7.11 -9.01
C SER A 41 1.98 -7.45 -8.39
N TYR A 42 2.67 -8.48 -8.89
CA TYR A 42 4.04 -8.75 -8.44
C TYR A 42 4.98 -7.57 -8.69
N ASN A 43 4.82 -6.83 -9.79
CA ASN A 43 5.63 -5.64 -10.04
C ASN A 43 5.36 -4.54 -9.01
N GLN A 44 4.11 -4.32 -8.60
CA GLN A 44 3.84 -3.35 -7.54
C GLN A 44 4.39 -3.79 -6.19
N LEU A 45 4.36 -5.10 -5.92
CA LEU A 45 4.93 -5.66 -4.70
C LEU A 45 6.46 -5.48 -4.61
N THR A 46 7.15 -5.47 -5.75
CA THR A 46 8.63 -5.43 -5.81
C THR A 46 9.23 -4.08 -6.19
N ASP A 47 8.50 -3.25 -6.94
CA ASP A 47 9.03 -2.05 -7.59
C ASP A 47 8.25 -0.77 -7.24
N SER A 48 7.11 -0.87 -6.56
CA SER A 48 6.35 0.33 -6.18
C SER A 48 6.99 1.01 -4.97
N GLU A 49 7.75 2.08 -5.19
CA GLU A 49 8.26 2.94 -4.11
C GLU A 49 7.13 3.47 -3.23
N ALA A 50 5.99 3.81 -3.83
CA ALA A 50 4.80 4.23 -3.11
C ALA A 50 4.33 3.18 -2.10
N PHE A 51 4.25 1.90 -2.46
CA PHE A 51 3.87 0.83 -1.52
C PHE A 51 5.00 0.50 -0.53
N LEU A 52 6.21 0.29 -1.06
CA LEU A 52 7.37 -0.18 -0.30
C LEU A 52 7.84 0.83 0.74
N TYR A 53 7.50 2.11 0.61
CA TYR A 53 7.79 3.10 1.65
C TYR A 53 7.26 2.70 3.04
N ALA A 54 6.04 2.16 3.12
CA ALA A 54 5.47 1.68 4.39
C ALA A 54 6.09 0.35 4.86
N VAL A 55 6.72 -0.41 3.98
CA VAL A 55 7.46 -1.64 4.32
C VAL A 55 8.88 -1.29 4.81
N LYS A 56 9.50 -0.25 4.23
CA LYS A 56 10.79 0.30 4.65
C LYS A 56 10.71 0.84 6.08
N ASN A 57 9.61 1.49 6.45
CA ASN A 57 9.42 2.08 7.77
C ASN A 57 9.07 1.00 8.83
N PRO A 58 9.89 0.84 9.89
CA PRO A 58 9.64 -0.15 10.95
C PRO A 58 8.33 0.11 11.73
N ASP A 59 7.93 1.37 11.88
CA ASP A 59 6.75 1.78 12.66
C ASP A 59 5.42 1.44 11.97
N THR A 60 5.46 1.12 10.67
CA THR A 60 4.26 0.78 9.89
C THR A 60 4.29 -0.64 9.34
N TYR A 61 5.43 -1.32 9.42
CA TYR A 61 5.64 -2.63 8.81
C TYR A 61 4.67 -3.67 9.36
N ALA A 62 4.47 -3.72 10.68
CA ALA A 62 3.57 -4.66 11.33
C ALA A 62 2.12 -4.47 10.88
N GLU A 63 1.69 -3.22 10.71
CA GLU A 63 0.36 -2.84 10.24
C GLU A 63 0.14 -3.29 8.80
N ILE A 64 1.13 -3.09 7.92
CA ILE A 64 1.05 -3.55 6.53
C ILE A 64 0.89 -5.07 6.48
N LEU A 65 1.71 -5.83 7.21
CA LEU A 65 1.55 -7.30 7.30
C LEU A 65 0.17 -7.68 7.84
N LYS A 66 -0.34 -6.93 8.83
CA LYS A 66 -1.65 -7.19 9.40
C LYS A 66 -2.76 -6.98 8.36
N LEU A 67 -2.67 -5.98 7.49
CA LEU A 67 -3.65 -5.75 6.42
C LEU A 67 -3.71 -6.90 5.40
N PHE A 68 -2.58 -7.56 5.13
CA PHE A 68 -2.53 -8.81 4.35
C PHE A 68 -3.24 -9.94 5.09
N SER A 69 -2.97 -10.14 6.38
CA SER A 69 -3.66 -11.15 7.21
C SER A 69 -5.17 -10.91 7.33
N LEU A 70 -5.59 -9.65 7.26
CA LEU A 70 -7.00 -9.25 7.25
C LEU A 70 -7.64 -9.41 5.85
N GLY A 71 -6.86 -9.74 4.81
CA GLY A 71 -7.36 -9.95 3.45
C GLY A 71 -7.85 -8.68 2.74
N VAL A 72 -7.49 -7.49 3.25
CA VAL A 72 -7.79 -6.19 2.61
C VAL A 72 -6.63 -5.69 1.75
N LEU A 73 -5.44 -6.25 1.92
CA LEU A 73 -4.37 -6.25 0.94
C LEU A 73 -4.18 -7.67 0.39
N LYS A 74 -4.01 -7.80 -0.92
CA LYS A 74 -3.77 -9.08 -1.58
C LYS A 74 -2.74 -8.95 -2.69
N VAL A 75 -2.15 -10.07 -3.09
CA VAL A 75 -1.25 -10.18 -4.23
C VAL A 75 -1.89 -11.04 -5.31
N SER A 76 -1.92 -10.53 -6.54
CA SER A 76 -2.42 -11.27 -7.70
C SER A 76 -1.44 -12.35 -8.13
N ARG A 77 -1.89 -13.60 -8.13
CA ARG A 77 -1.15 -14.71 -8.74
C ARG A 77 -1.12 -14.55 -10.25
N TYR A 78 0.02 -14.88 -10.86
CA TYR A 78 0.24 -14.71 -12.30
C TYR A 78 0.72 -16.02 -12.93
N GLY A 79 -0.09 -16.57 -13.85
CA GLY A 79 0.24 -17.80 -14.57
C GLY A 79 0.56 -18.96 -13.63
N GLU A 80 1.69 -19.63 -13.87
CA GLU A 80 2.21 -20.73 -13.05
C GLU A 80 3.03 -20.26 -11.83
N ILE A 81 3.20 -18.94 -11.67
CA ILE A 81 3.89 -18.32 -10.54
C ILE A 81 2.86 -18.02 -9.45
N ASN A 82 2.65 -19.03 -8.61
CA ASN A 82 1.57 -19.03 -7.61
C ASN A 82 1.92 -18.31 -6.30
N THR A 83 3.19 -17.96 -6.07
CA THR A 83 3.63 -17.26 -4.85
C THR A 83 4.60 -16.11 -5.16
N PRO A 84 4.57 -15.03 -4.36
CA PRO A 84 5.59 -13.98 -4.40
C PRO A 84 7.02 -14.53 -4.23
N SER A 85 7.23 -15.51 -3.35
CA SER A 85 8.54 -16.14 -3.16
C SER A 85 9.09 -16.75 -4.46
N LYS A 86 8.26 -17.51 -5.21
CA LYS A 86 8.67 -18.08 -6.50
C LYS A 86 8.96 -16.99 -7.54
N TYR A 87 8.20 -15.90 -7.53
CA TYR A 87 8.45 -14.76 -8.43
C TYR A 87 9.85 -14.17 -8.22
N ILE A 88 10.23 -13.94 -6.97
CA ILE A 88 11.52 -13.35 -6.62
C ILE A 88 12.67 -14.32 -6.88
N GLN A 89 12.52 -15.60 -6.55
CA GLN A 89 13.52 -16.61 -6.86
C GLN A 89 13.82 -16.68 -8.37
N ASN A 90 12.78 -16.66 -9.22
CA ASN A 90 12.94 -16.61 -10.67
C ASN A 90 13.67 -15.33 -11.14
N ALA A 91 13.49 -14.19 -10.45
CA ALA A 91 14.20 -12.96 -10.77
C ALA A 91 15.69 -13.05 -10.38
N ILE A 92 16.01 -13.64 -9.23
CA ILE A 92 17.39 -13.87 -8.78
C ILE A 92 18.12 -14.78 -9.77
N GLU A 93 17.48 -15.86 -10.25
CA GLU A 93 18.06 -16.75 -11.25
C GLU A 93 18.43 -16.02 -12.55
N LYS A 94 17.60 -15.05 -12.98
CA LYS A 94 17.89 -14.22 -14.16
C LYS A 94 19.05 -13.24 -13.95
N CYS A 95 19.38 -12.87 -12.71
CA CYS A 95 20.57 -12.07 -12.40
C CYS A 95 21.87 -12.88 -12.56
N ASN A 96 21.82 -14.22 -12.61
CA ASN A 96 23.02 -15.06 -12.76
C ASN A 96 23.55 -15.13 -14.20
N ALA A 97 22.85 -14.51 -15.17
CA ALA A 97 23.41 -14.25 -16.50
C ALA A 97 24.57 -13.25 -16.42
N PRO A 98 25.63 -13.40 -17.24
CA PRO A 98 26.77 -12.49 -17.22
C PRO A 98 26.34 -11.06 -17.58
N ASP A 99 26.81 -10.12 -16.77
CA ASP A 99 26.82 -8.67 -17.02
C ASP A 99 25.50 -7.89 -16.85
N LYS A 100 25.07 -7.69 -15.59
CA LYS A 100 24.04 -6.70 -15.24
C LYS A 100 24.40 -5.96 -13.96
N ASN A 101 24.84 -4.70 -14.06
CA ASN A 101 24.93 -3.77 -12.92
C ASN A 101 23.57 -3.11 -12.59
N ALA A 102 22.48 -3.85 -12.81
CA ALA A 102 21.11 -3.42 -12.54
C ALA A 102 20.66 -3.90 -11.16
N PHE A 103 19.72 -3.20 -10.53
CA PHE A 103 19.01 -3.73 -9.37
C PHE A 103 18.20 -4.96 -9.73
N LEU A 104 18.03 -5.88 -8.76
CA LEU A 104 17.10 -7.01 -8.87
C LEU A 104 15.68 -6.50 -9.12
N PHE A 105 15.27 -5.51 -8.33
CA PHE A 105 14.06 -4.73 -8.47
C PHE A 105 14.38 -3.28 -8.09
N SER A 106 13.75 -2.31 -8.75
CA SER A 106 13.95 -0.88 -8.46
C SER A 106 13.62 -0.51 -7.00
N GLY A 107 12.64 -1.19 -6.40
CA GLY A 107 12.22 -0.97 -5.02
C GLY A 107 13.04 -1.71 -3.96
N LEU A 108 13.95 -2.60 -4.38
CA LEU A 108 14.80 -3.39 -3.49
C LEU A 108 16.28 -3.02 -3.74
N PRO A 109 17.01 -2.47 -2.76
CA PRO A 109 18.37 -1.99 -2.96
C PRO A 109 19.38 -3.16 -3.01
N VAL A 110 19.20 -4.13 -3.90
CA VAL A 110 20.08 -5.29 -4.13
C VAL A 110 20.42 -5.36 -5.62
N ARG A 111 21.69 -5.25 -5.97
CA ARG A 111 22.15 -5.33 -7.36
C ARG A 111 22.33 -6.79 -7.79
N CYS A 112 22.14 -7.05 -9.08
CA CYS A 112 22.43 -8.36 -9.69
C CYS A 112 23.90 -8.78 -9.52
N THR A 113 24.81 -7.85 -9.24
CA THR A 113 26.24 -8.09 -8.95
C THR A 113 26.51 -8.55 -7.51
N GLU A 114 25.59 -8.34 -6.57
CA GLU A 114 25.75 -8.70 -5.16
C GLU A 114 25.44 -10.19 -4.92
N LYS A 115 26.28 -11.06 -5.49
CA LYS A 115 26.03 -12.51 -5.56
C LYS A 115 25.84 -13.18 -4.20
N GLU A 116 26.61 -12.78 -3.20
CA GLU A 116 26.49 -13.35 -1.85
C GLU A 116 25.14 -12.98 -1.20
N LEU A 117 24.75 -11.72 -1.30
CA LEU A 117 23.48 -11.24 -0.74
C LEU A 117 22.29 -11.86 -1.48
N LEU A 118 22.33 -11.93 -2.80
CA LEU A 118 21.33 -12.64 -3.61
C LEU A 118 21.21 -14.11 -3.22
N PHE A 119 22.34 -14.79 -2.97
CA PHE A 119 22.34 -16.17 -2.52
C PHE A 119 21.67 -16.32 -1.13
N LYS A 120 21.98 -15.44 -0.17
CA LYS A 120 21.33 -15.43 1.15
C LYS A 120 19.83 -15.19 1.05
N ILE A 121 19.39 -14.22 0.24
CA ILE A 121 17.97 -13.95 -0.03
C ILE A 121 17.29 -15.18 -0.65
N GLN A 122 17.91 -15.79 -1.66
CA GLN A 122 17.37 -16.98 -2.31
C GLN A 122 17.21 -18.14 -1.33
N LYS A 123 18.23 -18.38 -0.49
CA LYS A 123 18.20 -19.42 0.55
C LYS A 123 17.11 -19.16 1.58
N ALA A 124 16.95 -17.91 2.02
CA ALA A 124 15.88 -17.53 2.92
C ALA A 124 14.49 -17.80 2.33
N LEU A 125 14.29 -17.48 1.05
CA LEU A 125 13.04 -17.74 0.34
C LEU A 125 12.77 -19.23 0.08
N GLN A 126 13.82 -20.03 -0.14
CA GLN A 126 13.73 -21.48 -0.39
C GLN A 126 13.41 -22.27 0.89
N TYR A 127 14.07 -21.91 1.99
CA TYR A 127 13.98 -22.67 3.24
C TYR A 127 13.11 -21.99 4.31
N SER A 128 12.53 -20.82 4.00
CA SER A 128 11.76 -20.01 4.96
C SER A 128 12.56 -19.65 6.21
N ASP A 129 13.87 -19.41 6.04
CA ASP A 129 14.83 -19.16 7.11
C ASP A 129 15.58 -17.84 6.88
N VAL A 130 15.28 -16.85 7.71
CA VAL A 130 15.89 -15.51 7.63
C VAL A 130 17.09 -15.33 8.56
N GLU A 131 17.55 -16.37 9.27
CA GLU A 131 18.65 -16.28 10.23
C GLU A 131 19.94 -15.78 9.57
N SER A 132 20.25 -16.27 8.37
CA SER A 132 21.43 -15.83 7.63
C SER A 132 21.42 -14.33 7.26
N LEU A 133 20.23 -13.74 7.09
CA LEU A 133 20.05 -12.30 6.88
C LEU A 133 20.11 -11.54 8.22
N GLN A 134 19.56 -12.11 9.29
CA GLN A 134 19.64 -11.54 10.64
C GLN A 134 21.10 -11.41 11.09
N THR A 135 21.87 -12.49 10.98
CA THR A 135 23.32 -12.50 11.29
C THR A 135 24.10 -11.47 10.47
N LEU A 136 23.70 -11.26 9.21
CA LEU A 136 24.32 -10.22 8.37
C LEU A 136 23.99 -8.82 8.88
N CYS A 137 22.76 -8.57 9.32
CA CYS A 137 22.36 -7.30 9.96
C CYS A 137 23.12 -7.06 11.27
N ASP A 138 23.22 -8.07 12.13
CA ASP A 138 23.84 -7.95 13.46
C ASP A 138 25.35 -7.67 13.39
N ASN A 139 26.03 -8.24 12.40
CA ASN A 139 27.46 -8.04 12.18
C ASN A 139 27.81 -6.74 11.43
N THR A 140 26.81 -6.00 10.96
CA THR A 140 27.03 -4.76 10.20
C THR A 140 27.18 -3.56 11.14
N LEU A 141 28.33 -2.89 11.08
CA LEU A 141 28.66 -1.75 11.94
C LEU A 141 28.17 -0.40 11.38
N GLY A 142 28.00 -0.27 10.06
CA GLY A 142 27.58 0.98 9.42
C GLY A 142 26.06 1.19 9.48
N ASP A 143 25.60 2.34 9.98
CA ASP A 143 24.17 2.64 10.17
C ASP A 143 23.37 2.57 8.86
N ASP A 144 23.89 3.14 7.77
CA ASP A 144 23.22 3.13 6.47
C ASP A 144 23.09 1.72 5.87
N GLU A 145 24.17 0.94 5.93
CA GLU A 145 24.18 -0.45 5.44
C GLU A 145 23.30 -1.35 6.32
N LYS A 146 23.30 -1.12 7.64
CA LYS A 146 22.44 -1.83 8.57
C LYS A 146 20.96 -1.55 8.26
N LYS A 147 20.57 -0.28 8.08
CA LYS A 147 19.20 0.10 7.68
C LYS A 147 18.80 -0.54 6.35
N ARG A 148 19.71 -0.59 5.38
CA ARG A 148 19.51 -1.25 4.09
C ARG A 148 19.24 -2.74 4.27
N LEU A 149 20.07 -3.45 5.03
CA LEU A 149 19.92 -4.89 5.27
C LEU A 149 18.67 -5.21 6.08
N GLU A 150 18.32 -4.39 7.07
CA GLU A 150 17.09 -4.52 7.84
C GLU A 150 15.85 -4.36 6.94
N TYR A 151 15.87 -3.43 5.99
CA TYR A 151 14.80 -3.32 4.99
C TYR A 151 14.71 -4.57 4.12
N ILE A 152 15.85 -5.07 3.62
CA ILE A 152 15.88 -6.31 2.81
C ILE A 152 15.31 -7.48 3.61
N LYS A 153 15.66 -7.59 4.90
CA LYS A 153 15.10 -8.61 5.80
C LYS A 153 13.58 -8.47 5.95
N ARG A 154 13.07 -7.27 6.28
CA ARG A 154 11.61 -7.00 6.36
C ARG A 154 10.90 -7.34 5.05
N PHE A 155 11.50 -7.00 3.92
CA PHE A 155 10.96 -7.34 2.62
C PHE A 155 10.88 -8.87 2.42
N VAL A 156 11.94 -9.63 2.72
CA VAL A 156 11.95 -11.09 2.62
C VAL A 156 10.92 -11.74 3.55
N GLU A 157 10.82 -11.27 4.79
CA GLU A 157 9.83 -11.74 5.77
C GLU A 157 8.39 -11.48 5.30
N MET A 158 8.12 -10.31 4.71
CA MET A 158 6.84 -9.98 4.10
C MET A 158 6.50 -10.96 2.97
N ILE A 159 7.45 -11.22 2.07
CA ILE A 159 7.27 -12.12 0.94
C ILE A 159 6.97 -13.55 1.41
N LEU A 160 7.67 -14.04 2.43
CA LEU A 160 7.43 -15.34 3.04
C LEU A 160 6.03 -15.39 3.66
N THR A 161 5.66 -14.38 4.45
CA THR A 161 4.35 -14.28 5.09
C THR A 161 3.22 -14.36 4.07
N MET A 162 3.29 -13.58 2.99
CA MET A 162 2.31 -13.59 1.90
C MET A 162 2.26 -14.88 1.11
N SER A 163 3.41 -15.57 0.99
CA SER A 163 3.50 -16.82 0.26
C SER A 163 2.85 -17.98 1.02
N LEU A 164 2.81 -17.89 2.36
CA LEU A 164 2.23 -18.89 3.24
C LEU A 164 0.77 -18.59 3.62
N ASP A 165 0.39 -17.32 3.76
CA ASP A 165 -0.96 -16.92 4.14
C ASP A 165 -1.93 -16.97 2.95
N SER A 166 -2.90 -17.89 3.03
CA SER A 166 -3.96 -18.02 2.03
C SER A 166 -4.82 -16.75 1.85
N SER A 167 -4.93 -15.91 2.89
CA SER A 167 -5.72 -14.67 2.88
C SER A 167 -5.09 -13.58 2.01
N SER A 168 -3.77 -13.63 1.87
CA SER A 168 -2.94 -12.69 1.12
C SER A 168 -3.00 -12.92 -0.40
N GLY A 169 -3.49 -14.07 -0.86
CA GLY A 169 -3.57 -14.41 -2.28
C GLY A 169 -4.86 -13.97 -2.98
N ASN A 170 -4.72 -13.42 -4.18
CA ASN A 170 -5.81 -13.32 -5.16
C ASN A 170 -5.57 -14.34 -6.29
N PRO A 171 -6.57 -15.16 -6.68
CA PRO A 171 -6.39 -16.21 -7.67
C PRO A 171 -5.96 -15.66 -9.03
N ALA A 172 -5.28 -16.50 -9.82
CA ALA A 172 -4.95 -16.17 -11.20
C ALA A 172 -6.24 -16.00 -12.02
N LYS A 173 -6.23 -15.05 -12.95
CA LYS A 173 -7.37 -14.85 -13.87
C LYS A 173 -7.40 -15.96 -14.91
N THR A 174 -8.53 -16.65 -15.00
CA THR A 174 -8.78 -17.73 -15.97
C THR A 174 -9.58 -17.27 -17.18
N SER A 175 -10.36 -16.19 -17.03
CA SER A 175 -11.13 -15.59 -18.13
C SER A 175 -10.23 -14.83 -19.10
N SER A 176 -10.73 -14.61 -20.32
CA SER A 176 -10.05 -13.78 -21.32
C SER A 176 -9.62 -12.42 -20.74
N LYS A 177 -8.44 -11.98 -21.18
CA LYS A 177 -7.82 -10.69 -20.84
C LYS A 177 -7.36 -10.03 -22.13
N LYS A 178 -7.51 -8.71 -22.22
CA LYS A 178 -6.95 -7.92 -23.31
C LYS A 178 -5.43 -7.85 -23.15
N SER A 179 -4.74 -8.04 -24.27
CA SER A 179 -3.31 -7.85 -24.42
C SER A 179 -2.92 -6.37 -24.38
N PHE A 180 -1.62 -6.11 -24.28
CA PHE A 180 -1.08 -4.75 -24.32
C PHE A 180 -1.44 -4.05 -25.64
N THR A 181 -1.32 -4.76 -26.76
CA THR A 181 -1.67 -4.21 -28.08
C THR A 181 -3.16 -3.90 -28.22
N GLU A 182 -4.05 -4.75 -27.68
CA GLU A 182 -5.49 -4.46 -27.70
C GLU A 182 -5.85 -3.21 -26.89
N PHE A 183 -5.19 -2.97 -25.76
CA PHE A 183 -5.35 -1.72 -25.01
C PHE A 183 -4.75 -0.52 -25.73
N LEU A 184 -3.60 -0.69 -26.38
CA LEU A 184 -2.97 0.37 -27.16
C LEU A 184 -3.87 0.81 -28.34
N GLU A 185 -4.48 -0.15 -29.04
CA GLU A 185 -5.48 0.12 -30.09
C GLU A 185 -6.69 0.86 -29.55
N LEU A 186 -7.20 0.46 -28.38
CA LEU A 186 -8.30 1.15 -27.71
C LEU A 186 -7.93 2.59 -27.37
N ILE A 187 -6.72 2.82 -26.83
CA ILE A 187 -6.20 4.16 -26.54
C ILE A 187 -6.04 4.98 -27.81
N HIS A 188 -5.49 4.41 -28.88
CA HIS A 188 -5.40 5.07 -30.19
C HIS A 188 -6.78 5.50 -30.71
N SER A 189 -7.80 4.64 -30.55
CA SER A 189 -9.18 4.96 -30.96
C SER A 189 -9.75 6.13 -30.17
N VAL A 190 -9.43 6.23 -28.87
CA VAL A 190 -9.83 7.35 -28.01
C VAL A 190 -9.12 8.64 -28.44
N ILE A 191 -7.80 8.58 -28.65
CA ILE A 191 -6.99 9.74 -29.04
C ILE A 191 -7.38 10.28 -30.43
N ALA A 192 -7.77 9.40 -31.36
CA ALA A 192 -8.21 9.79 -32.71
C ALA A 192 -9.49 10.65 -32.69
N GLN A 193 -10.27 10.62 -31.60
CA GLN A 193 -11.42 11.51 -31.44
C GLN A 193 -10.94 12.94 -31.16
N SER A 194 -11.27 13.85 -32.07
CA SER A 194 -10.70 15.21 -32.26
C SER A 194 -10.71 16.17 -31.06
N ARG A 195 -11.26 15.79 -29.91
CA ARG A 195 -11.29 16.61 -28.68
C ARG A 195 -9.98 16.54 -27.90
N ILE A 196 -9.24 15.43 -27.98
CA ILE A 196 -8.03 15.20 -27.16
C ILE A 196 -6.82 15.93 -27.73
N THR A 197 -6.68 15.95 -29.06
CA THR A 197 -5.59 16.66 -29.77
C THR A 197 -5.62 18.17 -29.56
N LYS A 198 -6.78 18.74 -29.19
CA LYS A 198 -6.89 20.15 -28.79
C LYS A 198 -6.42 20.42 -27.36
N GLN A 199 -6.52 19.43 -26.47
CA GLN A 199 -6.14 19.55 -25.07
C GLN A 199 -4.63 19.38 -24.86
N TYR A 200 -3.97 18.61 -25.72
CA TYR A 200 -2.54 18.34 -25.67
C TYR A 200 -1.91 18.65 -27.03
N SER A 201 -1.26 19.81 -27.16
CA SER A 201 -0.64 20.29 -28.41
C SER A 201 0.38 19.30 -29.00
N SER A 202 1.13 18.63 -28.14
CA SER A 202 2.15 17.64 -28.51
C SER A 202 1.59 16.24 -28.84
N MET A 203 0.28 16.01 -28.71
CA MET A 203 -0.37 14.70 -28.95
C MET A 203 -0.16 14.16 -30.38
N PRO A 204 -0.32 14.94 -31.47
CA PRO A 204 -0.07 14.42 -32.82
C PRO A 204 1.36 13.93 -33.02
N ALA A 205 2.34 14.63 -32.42
CA ALA A 205 3.74 14.24 -32.45
C ALA A 205 3.99 12.97 -31.61
N ALA A 206 3.37 12.85 -30.44
CA ALA A 206 3.43 11.65 -29.60
C ALA A 206 2.89 10.41 -30.33
N ILE A 207 1.73 10.52 -31.01
CA ILE A 207 1.17 9.42 -31.82
C ILE A 207 2.14 9.00 -32.93
N LYS A 208 2.79 9.98 -33.60
CA LYS A 208 3.77 9.68 -34.64
C LYS A 208 4.97 8.92 -34.07
N ILE A 209 5.45 9.30 -32.89
CA ILE A 209 6.50 8.57 -32.16
C ILE A 209 6.06 7.13 -31.91
N LEU A 210 4.88 6.92 -31.33
CA LEU A 210 4.36 5.58 -31.01
C LEU A 210 4.25 4.70 -32.27
N LYS A 211 3.69 5.22 -33.37
CA LYS A 211 3.59 4.48 -34.64
C LYS A 211 4.94 4.08 -35.21
N ASN A 212 5.93 4.97 -35.13
CA ASN A 212 7.28 4.68 -35.62
C ASN A 212 7.96 3.59 -34.77
N ILE A 213 7.80 3.65 -33.44
CA ILE A 213 8.33 2.63 -32.52
C ILE A 213 7.63 1.29 -32.76
N GLU A 214 6.30 1.30 -32.94
CA GLU A 214 5.53 0.09 -33.25
C GLU A 214 6.08 -0.62 -34.49
N ALA A 215 6.24 0.13 -35.58
CA ALA A 215 6.78 -0.39 -36.83
C ALA A 215 8.20 -0.93 -36.65
N ALA A 216 9.05 -0.21 -35.90
CA ALA A 216 10.40 -0.65 -35.61
C ALA A 216 10.43 -1.98 -34.84
N ILE A 217 9.60 -2.13 -33.80
CA ILE A 217 9.52 -3.37 -33.02
C ILE A 217 9.00 -4.52 -33.88
N ARG A 218 7.92 -4.30 -34.65
CA ARG A 218 7.33 -5.35 -35.50
C ARG A 218 8.27 -5.87 -36.57
N ASN A 219 9.19 -5.04 -37.05
CA ASN A 219 10.19 -5.42 -38.05
C ASN A 219 11.38 -6.22 -37.47
N THR A 220 11.42 -6.46 -36.16
CA THR A 220 12.46 -7.30 -35.53
C THR A 220 12.04 -8.77 -35.44
N PRO A 221 13.00 -9.72 -35.39
CA PRO A 221 12.69 -11.10 -35.03
C PRO A 221 11.96 -11.14 -33.69
N ASN A 222 10.87 -11.92 -33.60
CA ASN A 222 9.98 -11.97 -32.44
C ASN A 222 9.23 -10.65 -32.11
N GLY A 223 9.11 -9.72 -33.08
CA GLY A 223 8.42 -8.44 -32.89
C GLY A 223 7.00 -8.55 -32.29
N ASN A 224 6.25 -9.60 -32.64
CA ASN A 224 4.92 -9.87 -32.08
C ASN A 224 4.91 -10.20 -30.58
N ALA A 225 5.99 -10.78 -30.05
CA ALA A 225 6.13 -11.01 -28.61
C ALA A 225 6.68 -9.75 -27.92
N LEU A 226 7.65 -9.08 -28.55
CA LEU A 226 8.32 -7.89 -28.00
C LEU A 226 7.38 -6.69 -27.87
N ILE A 227 6.43 -6.53 -28.79
CA ILE A 227 5.45 -5.44 -28.76
C ILE A 227 4.53 -5.47 -27.52
N GLN A 228 4.41 -6.63 -26.86
CA GLN A 228 3.63 -6.78 -25.64
C GLN A 228 4.37 -6.28 -24.39
N ASN A 229 5.66 -5.93 -24.51
CA ASN A 229 6.52 -5.61 -23.37
C ASN A 229 6.74 -4.09 -23.27
N ARG A 230 6.18 -3.47 -22.21
CA ARG A 230 6.37 -2.06 -21.87
C ARG A 230 7.83 -1.61 -21.92
N THR A 231 8.74 -2.35 -21.29
CA THR A 231 10.17 -2.00 -21.21
C THR A 231 10.81 -1.84 -22.60
N ILE A 232 10.37 -2.63 -23.59
CA ILE A 232 10.84 -2.49 -24.98
C ILE A 232 10.44 -1.13 -25.54
N TRP A 233 9.17 -0.73 -25.40
CA TRP A 233 8.68 0.59 -25.83
C TRP A 233 9.46 1.73 -25.15
N ILE A 234 9.60 1.66 -23.82
CA ILE A 234 10.32 2.67 -23.04
C ILE A 234 11.79 2.77 -23.48
N SER A 235 12.45 1.65 -23.79
CA SER A 235 13.83 1.65 -24.29
C SER A 235 14.00 2.37 -25.64
N HIS A 236 12.96 2.36 -26.49
CA HIS A 236 12.95 3.12 -27.74
C HIS A 236 12.67 4.60 -27.48
N ILE A 237 11.75 4.93 -26.57
CA ILE A 237 11.42 6.31 -26.19
C ILE A 237 12.64 7.01 -25.56
N ASN A 238 13.37 6.33 -24.68
CA ASN A 238 14.57 6.86 -24.03
C ASN A 238 15.74 7.17 -24.97
N LYS A 239 15.73 6.64 -26.20
CA LYS A 239 16.71 7.00 -27.24
C LYS A 239 16.38 8.32 -27.96
N LEU A 240 15.17 8.84 -27.77
CA LEU A 240 14.72 10.09 -28.36
C LEU A 240 15.17 11.29 -27.52
N LYS A 241 15.14 12.48 -28.12
CA LYS A 241 15.30 13.72 -27.35
C LYS A 241 14.15 13.85 -26.35
N ASN A 242 14.48 14.19 -25.11
CA ASN A 242 13.49 14.52 -24.08
C ASN A 242 12.70 15.76 -24.52
N THR A 243 11.52 15.51 -25.05
CA THR A 243 10.58 16.49 -25.60
C THR A 243 9.22 16.20 -25.01
N GLU A 244 8.35 17.20 -24.92
CA GLU A 244 6.98 17.02 -24.42
C GLU A 244 6.23 15.89 -25.16
N ALA A 245 6.44 15.75 -26.48
CA ALA A 245 5.87 14.67 -27.27
C ALA A 245 6.38 13.28 -26.88
N ALA A 246 7.67 13.16 -26.51
CA ALA A 246 8.25 11.91 -26.06
C ALA A 246 7.78 11.55 -24.65
N CYS A 247 7.71 12.52 -23.73
CA CYS A 247 7.10 12.38 -22.41
C CYS A 247 5.64 11.91 -22.49
N LEU A 248 4.87 12.51 -23.41
CA LEU A 248 3.46 12.14 -23.61
C LEU A 248 3.31 10.74 -24.20
N ALA A 249 4.22 10.32 -25.09
CA ALA A 249 4.27 8.96 -25.59
C ALA A 249 4.59 7.97 -24.46
N GLU A 250 5.52 8.31 -23.57
CA GLU A 250 5.86 7.51 -22.38
C GLU A 250 4.64 7.33 -21.46
N ALA A 251 3.95 8.43 -21.13
CA ALA A 251 2.73 8.41 -20.32
C ALA A 251 1.64 7.49 -20.91
N ILE A 252 1.46 7.49 -22.23
CA ILE A 252 0.49 6.62 -22.91
C ILE A 252 0.87 5.14 -22.74
N ILE A 253 2.15 4.81 -22.91
CA ILE A 253 2.66 3.44 -22.78
C ILE A 253 2.53 2.93 -21.33
N ASP A 254 2.79 3.80 -20.35
CA ASP A 254 2.65 3.47 -18.93
C ASP A 254 1.19 3.22 -18.55
N LEU A 255 0.27 4.07 -19.02
CA LEU A 255 -1.15 3.85 -18.80
C LEU A 255 -1.64 2.59 -19.52
N CYS A 256 -1.18 2.31 -20.74
CA CYS A 256 -1.48 1.09 -21.46
C CYS A 256 -1.06 -0.16 -20.67
N TYR A 257 0.14 -0.13 -20.09
CA TYR A 257 0.63 -1.18 -19.21
C TYR A 257 -0.27 -1.34 -17.97
N ASN A 258 -0.62 -0.25 -17.28
CA ASN A 258 -1.50 -0.28 -16.12
C ASN A 258 -2.87 -0.90 -16.44
N TYR A 259 -3.49 -0.57 -17.57
CA TYR A 259 -4.74 -1.20 -17.99
C TYR A 259 -4.58 -2.69 -18.28
N THR A 260 -3.46 -3.07 -18.90
CA THR A 260 -3.13 -4.47 -19.18
C THR A 260 -2.97 -5.26 -17.89
N VAL A 261 -2.28 -4.69 -16.89
CA VAL A 261 -2.12 -5.29 -15.56
C VAL A 261 -3.46 -5.37 -14.84
N GLU A 262 -4.23 -4.28 -14.78
CA GLU A 262 -5.56 -4.23 -14.15
C GLU A 262 -6.48 -5.31 -14.72
N ASP A 263 -6.50 -5.47 -16.06
CA ASP A 263 -7.29 -6.52 -16.71
C ASP A 263 -6.70 -7.92 -16.56
N SER A 264 -5.43 -8.07 -16.18
CA SER A 264 -4.86 -9.40 -15.91
C SER A 264 -5.23 -9.94 -14.53
N ILE A 265 -5.75 -9.09 -13.62
CA ILE A 265 -6.07 -9.47 -12.25
C ILE A 265 -7.50 -10.02 -12.16
N SER A 266 -7.65 -11.15 -11.47
CA SER A 266 -8.95 -11.82 -11.31
C SER A 266 -9.89 -10.98 -10.43
N ASN A 267 -11.14 -10.83 -10.90
CA ASN A 267 -12.25 -10.20 -10.18
C ASN A 267 -12.05 -8.74 -9.75
N VAL A 268 -11.06 -8.03 -10.29
CA VAL A 268 -10.89 -6.61 -10.03
C VAL A 268 -12.01 -5.80 -10.66
N SER A 269 -12.60 -4.93 -9.86
CA SER A 269 -13.55 -3.92 -10.28
C SER A 269 -12.82 -2.78 -10.96
N LYS A 270 -13.11 -2.60 -12.25
CA LYS A 270 -12.54 -1.53 -13.06
C LYS A 270 -13.19 -0.19 -12.73
N ARG A 271 -12.43 0.90 -12.90
CA ARG A 271 -12.95 2.28 -12.81
C ARG A 271 -13.79 2.69 -14.03
N TYR A 272 -13.77 1.87 -15.08
CA TYR A 272 -14.54 2.04 -16.31
C TYR A 272 -15.38 0.80 -16.62
N ASP A 273 -16.46 0.99 -17.37
CA ASP A 273 -17.25 -0.11 -17.92
C ASP A 273 -16.58 -0.65 -19.19
N ALA A 274 -16.17 -1.91 -19.16
CA ALA A 274 -15.45 -2.57 -20.26
C ALA A 274 -16.29 -2.74 -21.54
N GLY A 275 -17.62 -2.66 -21.45
CA GLY A 275 -18.53 -2.67 -22.61
C GLY A 275 -18.80 -1.28 -23.20
N ASN A 276 -18.31 -0.20 -22.55
CA ASN A 276 -18.63 1.16 -22.92
C ASN A 276 -17.36 1.98 -23.23
N ILE A 277 -17.13 2.24 -24.52
CA ILE A 277 -15.98 3.02 -25.00
C ILE A 277 -15.92 4.43 -24.40
N THR A 278 -17.08 5.07 -24.17
CA THR A 278 -17.14 6.42 -23.58
C THR A 278 -16.72 6.38 -22.11
N SER A 279 -17.08 5.31 -21.39
CA SER A 279 -16.63 5.10 -20.01
C SER A 279 -15.11 4.90 -19.94
N PHE A 280 -14.55 4.07 -20.83
CA PHE A 280 -13.11 3.90 -20.95
C PHE A 280 -12.39 5.21 -21.32
N GLN A 281 -12.90 5.96 -22.30
CA GLN A 281 -12.36 7.25 -22.71
C GLN A 281 -12.28 8.23 -21.54
N ASN A 282 -13.34 8.33 -20.74
CA ASN A 282 -13.38 9.23 -19.58
C ASN A 282 -12.35 8.82 -18.52
N ASP A 283 -12.19 7.52 -18.25
CA ASP A 283 -11.19 7.01 -17.29
C ASP A 283 -9.77 7.24 -17.82
N PHE A 284 -9.49 6.91 -19.08
CA PHE A 284 -8.19 7.17 -19.73
C PHE A 284 -7.81 8.64 -19.68
N LEU A 285 -8.71 9.54 -20.08
CA LEU A 285 -8.47 10.98 -20.07
C LEU A 285 -8.21 11.52 -18.67
N LYS A 286 -8.90 10.98 -17.65
CA LYS A 286 -8.66 11.33 -16.26
C LYS A 286 -7.27 10.88 -15.81
N ARG A 287 -6.91 9.60 -16.02
CA ARG A 287 -5.59 9.07 -15.61
C ARG A 287 -4.45 9.78 -16.33
N LEU A 288 -4.62 10.09 -17.62
CA LEU A 288 -3.65 10.87 -18.40
C LEU A 288 -3.48 12.28 -17.85
N LYS A 289 -4.59 12.96 -17.53
CA LYS A 289 -4.54 14.29 -16.90
C LYS A 289 -3.81 14.24 -15.56
N ASP A 290 -4.11 13.25 -14.72
CA ASP A 290 -3.46 13.10 -13.41
C ASP A 290 -1.94 12.90 -13.55
N TYR A 291 -1.50 12.09 -14.51
CA TYR A 291 -0.07 11.93 -14.87
C TYR A 291 0.54 13.23 -15.37
N TRP A 292 -0.17 13.92 -16.27
CA TRP A 292 0.33 15.10 -16.95
C TRP A 292 0.50 16.30 -16.03
N VAL A 293 -0.44 16.50 -15.10
CA VAL A 293 -0.34 17.57 -14.10
C VAL A 293 0.90 17.37 -13.23
N LEU A 294 1.19 16.15 -12.79
CA LEU A 294 2.39 15.88 -11.99
C LEU A 294 3.67 16.15 -12.78
N TYR A 295 3.71 15.80 -14.06
CA TYR A 295 4.82 16.15 -14.94
C TYR A 295 5.00 17.68 -15.09
N GLN A 296 3.92 18.42 -15.36
CA GLN A 296 3.96 19.88 -15.51
C GLN A 296 4.41 20.59 -14.22
N GLU A 297 4.12 20.02 -13.06
CA GLU A 297 4.57 20.51 -11.76
C GLU A 297 5.98 20.03 -11.36
N ASN A 298 6.71 19.37 -12.25
CA ASN A 298 8.03 18.75 -11.99
C ASN A 298 8.02 17.70 -10.86
N ASN A 299 6.87 17.08 -10.60
CA ASN A 299 6.69 16.01 -9.63
C ASN A 299 6.69 14.62 -10.27
N HIS A 300 6.69 14.52 -11.59
CA HIS A 300 6.92 13.28 -12.32
C HIS A 300 8.02 13.51 -13.35
N ILE A 301 8.98 12.60 -13.41
CA ILE A 301 10.12 12.71 -14.31
C ILE A 301 10.02 11.55 -15.30
N PHE A 302 9.73 11.87 -16.56
CA PHE A 302 9.86 10.93 -17.67
C PHE A 302 11.31 10.84 -18.13
N HIS A 303 11.64 9.86 -18.97
CA HIS A 303 12.98 9.69 -19.53
C HIS A 303 14.09 9.41 -18.49
N THR A 304 13.75 8.83 -17.35
CA THR A 304 14.72 8.56 -16.27
C THR A 304 15.60 7.34 -16.53
N GLY A 305 15.22 6.44 -17.44
CA GLY A 305 15.85 5.13 -17.55
C GLY A 305 15.74 4.33 -16.24
N ASP A 306 16.55 3.27 -16.10
CA ASP A 306 16.70 2.52 -14.85
C ASP A 306 17.55 3.37 -13.88
N ASN A 307 16.92 4.37 -13.24
CA ASN A 307 17.59 5.20 -12.25
C ASN A 307 17.92 4.35 -11.01
N ASN A 308 19.21 4.04 -10.88
CA ASN A 308 19.80 3.23 -9.81
C ASN A 308 19.94 3.96 -8.46
N THR A 309 19.05 4.92 -8.15
CA THR A 309 19.13 5.68 -6.89
C THR A 309 17.85 5.53 -6.09
N THR A 310 17.93 4.82 -4.98
CA THR A 310 16.88 4.82 -3.94
C THR A 310 16.91 6.20 -3.28
N GLN A 311 16.09 7.14 -3.75
CA GLN A 311 15.99 8.44 -3.10
C GLN A 311 15.28 8.25 -1.76
N ILE A 312 15.98 8.58 -0.67
CA ILE A 312 15.39 8.57 0.67
C ILE A 312 14.58 9.85 0.80
N HIS A 313 13.27 9.70 0.78
CA HIS A 313 12.35 10.79 1.09
C HIS A 313 11.87 10.62 2.53
N GLU A 314 11.76 11.69 3.29
CA GLU A 314 10.89 11.70 4.47
C GLU A 314 9.50 12.15 4.03
N ILE A 315 8.53 11.23 4.09
CA ILE A 315 7.13 11.53 3.78
C ILE A 315 6.23 11.21 4.97
N PRO A 316 5.14 11.98 5.16
CA PRO A 316 4.11 11.62 6.11
C PRO A 316 3.40 10.36 5.62
N LEU A 317 3.40 9.31 6.45
CA LEU A 317 2.64 8.10 6.21
C LEU A 317 1.20 8.24 6.73
N PRO A 318 0.20 7.63 6.06
CA PRO A 318 -1.13 7.49 6.62
C PRO A 318 -1.12 6.75 7.96
N PRO A 319 -2.13 6.95 8.83
CA PRO A 319 -2.21 6.28 10.12
C PRO A 319 -2.62 4.81 9.96
N TRP A 320 -1.66 3.96 9.58
CA TRP A 320 -1.88 2.55 9.28
C TRP A 320 -2.36 1.74 10.51
N ASP A 321 -1.97 2.17 11.72
CA ASP A 321 -2.46 1.62 12.98
C ASP A 321 -4.00 1.76 13.09
N THR A 322 -4.51 2.93 12.68
CA THR A 322 -5.92 3.26 12.66
C THR A 322 -6.66 2.47 11.59
N ALA A 323 -6.03 2.27 10.43
CA ALA A 323 -6.57 1.40 9.38
C ALA A 323 -6.79 -0.03 9.89
N VAL A 324 -5.77 -0.63 10.50
CA VAL A 324 -5.84 -1.97 11.08
C VAL A 324 -6.96 -2.08 12.12
N ARG A 325 -7.07 -1.12 13.04
CA ARG A 325 -8.14 -1.09 14.05
C ARG A 325 -9.53 -1.08 13.41
N ILE A 326 -9.79 -0.14 12.49
CA ILE A 326 -11.07 0.01 11.79
C ILE A 326 -11.48 -1.29 11.08
N ILE A 327 -10.55 -1.88 10.31
CA ILE A 327 -10.82 -3.11 9.56
C ILE A 327 -11.05 -4.31 10.50
N SER A 328 -10.23 -4.43 11.56
CA SER A 328 -10.39 -5.52 12.53
C SER A 328 -11.74 -5.47 13.26
N GLU A 329 -12.22 -4.27 13.60
CA GLU A 329 -13.52 -4.05 14.21
C GLU A 329 -14.67 -4.39 13.26
N ASP A 330 -14.60 -3.95 11.99
CA ASP A 330 -15.61 -4.29 10.98
C ASP A 330 -15.71 -5.80 10.76
N GLN A 331 -14.58 -6.51 10.72
CA GLN A 331 -14.58 -7.97 10.60
C GLN A 331 -15.16 -8.68 11.83
N LYS A 332 -14.88 -8.19 13.04
CA LYS A 332 -15.49 -8.71 14.27
C LYS A 332 -17.01 -8.54 14.25
N LEU A 333 -17.48 -7.35 13.85
CA LEU A 333 -18.91 -7.05 13.72
C LEU A 333 -19.58 -7.94 12.67
N GLU A 334 -18.96 -8.11 11.49
CA GLU A 334 -19.51 -8.97 10.45
C GLU A 334 -19.56 -10.44 10.88
N LYS A 335 -18.54 -10.93 11.60
CA LYS A 335 -18.55 -12.29 12.17
C LYS A 335 -19.64 -12.46 13.22
N TYR A 336 -19.88 -11.44 14.05
CA TYR A 336 -20.97 -11.41 15.01
C TYR A 336 -22.34 -11.41 14.32
N GLU A 337 -22.54 -10.55 13.31
CA GLU A 337 -23.77 -10.48 12.51
C GLU A 337 -24.06 -11.80 11.81
N LYS A 338 -23.06 -12.43 11.16
CA LYS A 338 -23.21 -13.74 10.50
C LYS A 338 -23.57 -14.86 11.47
N THR A 339 -22.98 -14.88 12.66
CA THR A 339 -23.30 -15.86 13.70
C THR A 339 -24.74 -15.67 14.20
N LYS A 340 -25.23 -14.42 14.24
CA LYS A 340 -26.62 -14.09 14.64
C LYS A 340 -27.64 -14.34 13.51
N SER A 341 -27.22 -14.28 12.25
CA SER A 341 -28.08 -14.38 11.06
C SER A 341 -28.02 -15.74 10.36
N PHE A 342 -27.69 -16.84 11.06
CA PHE A 342 -27.65 -18.20 10.49
C PHE A 342 -29.03 -18.70 9.96
N SER A 343 -30.06 -17.87 10.02
CA SER A 343 -31.35 -18.06 9.35
C SER A 343 -31.66 -16.92 8.37
N LEU A 344 -30.92 -16.80 7.26
CA LEU A 344 -31.51 -16.46 5.95
C LEU A 344 -30.45 -16.54 4.84
N SER A 345 -30.85 -17.11 3.71
CA SER A 345 -30.05 -17.43 2.55
C SER A 345 -29.35 -16.21 1.91
N GLN A 346 -28.08 -16.40 1.57
CA GLN A 346 -27.30 -15.47 0.76
C GLN A 346 -27.80 -15.50 -0.69
N THR A 347 -28.38 -14.40 -1.16
CA THR A 347 -28.60 -14.18 -2.59
C THR A 347 -27.44 -13.33 -3.14
N PRO A 348 -26.79 -13.74 -4.24
CA PRO A 348 -25.83 -12.90 -4.93
C PRO A 348 -26.62 -11.85 -5.73
N ARG A 349 -26.57 -10.59 -5.30
CA ARG A 349 -27.13 -9.47 -6.06
C ARG A 349 -26.05 -8.46 -6.36
N ALA A 350 -25.70 -8.35 -7.63
CA ALA A 350 -25.26 -7.07 -8.18
C ALA A 350 -26.39 -6.07 -7.92
N THR A 351 -26.14 -4.97 -7.19
CA THR A 351 -26.90 -3.72 -7.32
C THR A 351 -26.35 -2.61 -6.40
N ASP A 352 -25.89 -1.54 -7.06
CA ASP A 352 -25.82 -0.16 -6.58
C ASP A 352 -24.63 0.24 -5.66
N CYS A 353 -23.51 0.62 -6.29
CA CYS A 353 -22.30 1.17 -5.67
C CYS A 353 -22.59 2.28 -4.63
N ALA A 354 -23.60 3.12 -4.92
CA ALA A 354 -23.98 4.21 -4.04
C ALA A 354 -24.52 3.70 -2.69
N LYS A 355 -25.26 2.60 -2.70
CA LYS A 355 -25.82 1.98 -1.48
C LYS A 355 -24.73 1.33 -0.64
N GLU A 356 -23.82 0.58 -1.26
CA GLU A 356 -22.67 -0.03 -0.57
C GLU A 356 -21.78 1.03 0.10
N LYS A 357 -21.53 2.14 -0.60
CA LYS A 357 -20.76 3.27 -0.06
C LYS A 357 -21.49 3.94 1.11
N LYS A 358 -22.80 4.17 0.99
CA LYS A 358 -23.61 4.75 2.08
C LYS A 358 -23.60 3.88 3.32
N LEU A 359 -23.71 2.56 3.17
CA LEU A 359 -23.63 1.59 4.27
C LEU A 359 -22.24 1.62 4.94
N TRP A 360 -21.17 1.60 4.14
CA TRP A 360 -19.80 1.72 4.66
C TRP A 360 -19.59 3.01 5.44
N ASN A 361 -19.99 4.15 4.87
CA ASN A 361 -19.88 5.45 5.54
C ASN A 361 -20.66 5.48 6.85
N LYS A 362 -21.83 4.83 6.92
CA LYS A 362 -22.62 4.72 8.16
C LYS A 362 -21.88 3.90 9.22
N ARG A 363 -21.25 2.78 8.83
CA ARG A 363 -20.43 1.96 9.74
C ARG A 363 -19.24 2.75 10.28
N LEU A 364 -18.52 3.42 9.38
CA LEU A 364 -17.38 4.26 9.75
C LEU A 364 -17.80 5.39 10.71
N ALA A 365 -18.90 6.08 10.43
CA ALA A 365 -19.43 7.13 11.29
C ALA A 365 -19.83 6.58 12.68
N HIS A 366 -20.43 5.39 12.74
CA HIS A 366 -20.78 4.74 13.99
C HIS A 366 -19.53 4.36 14.81
N GLN A 367 -18.50 3.80 14.18
CA GLN A 367 -17.23 3.49 14.84
C GLN A 367 -16.56 4.77 15.38
N MET A 368 -16.54 5.85 14.59
CA MET A 368 -16.00 7.14 15.04
C MET A 368 -16.80 7.74 16.20
N LEU A 369 -18.14 7.66 16.15
CA LEU A 369 -19.00 8.14 17.23
C LEU A 369 -18.81 7.33 18.52
N SER A 370 -18.73 6.01 18.42
CA SER A 370 -18.45 5.13 19.56
C SER A 370 -17.10 5.48 20.21
N ARG A 371 -16.06 5.76 19.41
CA ARG A 371 -14.76 6.20 19.94
C ARG A 371 -14.81 7.57 20.60
N LEU A 372 -15.55 8.52 20.04
CA LEU A 372 -15.78 9.81 20.68
C LEU A 372 -16.49 9.62 22.02
N GLN A 373 -17.52 8.77 22.08
CA GLN A 373 -18.22 8.45 23.33
C GLN A 373 -17.26 7.85 24.37
N THR A 374 -16.44 6.88 23.98
CA THR A 374 -15.42 6.30 24.86
C THR A 374 -14.43 7.36 25.36
N ALA A 375 -13.95 8.25 24.48
CA ALA A 375 -13.06 9.34 24.87
C ALA A 375 -13.75 10.31 25.85
N PHE A 376 -15.03 10.65 25.65
CA PHE A 376 -15.80 11.44 26.60
C PHE A 376 -15.97 10.76 27.95
N ILE A 377 -16.21 9.44 27.97
CA ILE A 377 -16.26 8.66 29.22
C ILE A 377 -14.92 8.74 29.94
N TYR A 378 -13.79 8.56 29.24
CA TYR A 378 -12.47 8.69 29.85
C TYR A 378 -12.19 10.10 30.37
N ILE A 379 -12.57 11.14 29.63
CA ILE A 379 -12.45 12.54 30.10
C ILE A 379 -13.29 12.75 31.36
N PHE A 380 -14.53 12.28 31.37
CA PHE A 380 -15.42 12.40 32.53
C PHE A 380 -14.87 11.66 33.75
N VAL A 381 -14.39 10.43 33.55
CA VAL A 381 -13.72 9.64 34.59
C VAL A 381 -12.48 10.36 35.10
N PHE A 382 -11.62 10.87 34.21
CA PHE A 382 -10.40 11.58 34.57
C PHE A 382 -10.70 12.86 35.38
N CYS A 383 -11.67 13.65 34.94
CA CYS A 383 -12.14 14.82 35.68
C CYS A 383 -12.74 14.44 37.03
N GLY A 384 -13.55 13.37 37.09
CA GLY A 384 -14.14 12.87 38.33
C GLY A 384 -13.09 12.38 39.33
N VAL A 385 -12.08 11.63 38.86
CA VAL A 385 -10.96 11.18 39.68
C VAL A 385 -10.10 12.35 40.16
N ASN A 386 -9.81 13.33 39.31
CA ASN A 386 -9.08 14.54 39.73
C ASN A 386 -9.86 15.37 40.76
N TYR A 387 -11.17 15.50 40.58
CA TYR A 387 -12.02 16.19 41.56
C TYR A 387 -12.06 15.44 42.90
N LEU A 388 -12.22 14.11 42.85
CA LEU A 388 -12.18 13.28 44.04
C LEU A 388 -10.80 13.35 44.72
N MET A 389 -9.72 13.39 43.94
CA MET A 389 -8.38 13.58 44.49
C MET A 389 -8.21 14.95 45.13
N GLY A 390 -8.75 16.02 44.55
CA GLY A 390 -8.78 17.33 45.21
C GLY A 390 -9.46 17.27 46.57
N LEU A 391 -10.64 16.65 46.66
CA LEU A 391 -11.37 16.48 47.93
C LEU A 391 -10.63 15.61 48.95
N ILE A 392 -10.04 14.51 48.48
CA ILE A 392 -9.25 13.59 49.30
C ILE A 392 -8.01 14.32 49.81
N GLN A 393 -7.32 15.08 48.96
CA GLN A 393 -6.12 15.84 49.30
C GLN A 393 -6.44 16.96 50.29
N GLU A 394 -7.54 17.70 50.13
CA GLU A 394 -7.99 18.70 51.10
C GLU A 394 -8.31 18.09 52.48
N ASN A 395 -9.04 16.97 52.53
CA ASN A 395 -9.38 16.29 53.78
C ASN A 395 -8.19 15.55 54.43
N LEU A 396 -7.31 14.93 53.63
CA LEU A 396 -6.11 14.25 54.13
C LEU A 396 -5.01 15.22 54.53
N LEU A 397 -4.83 16.37 53.85
CA LEU A 397 -3.91 17.40 54.34
C LEU A 397 -4.35 17.91 55.71
N GLY A 398 -5.66 18.06 55.95
CA GLY A 398 -6.18 18.40 57.27
C GLY A 398 -5.83 17.36 58.35
N LEU A 399 -5.90 16.07 58.01
CA LEU A 399 -5.58 14.96 58.92
C LEU A 399 -4.06 14.75 59.11
N PHE A 400 -3.26 14.81 58.04
CA PHE A 400 -1.81 14.63 58.09
C PHE A 400 -1.08 15.83 58.70
N ASN A 401 -1.61 17.05 58.58
CA ASN A 401 -1.08 18.23 59.28
C ASN A 401 -1.17 18.09 60.80
N SER A 402 -2.05 17.24 61.31
CA SER A 402 -2.19 16.98 62.75
C SER A 402 -1.26 15.88 63.29
N LEU A 403 -0.60 15.10 62.41
CA LEU A 403 0.03 13.83 62.80
C LEU A 403 1.52 13.69 62.43
N ILE A 404 2.06 14.42 61.45
CA ILE A 404 3.46 14.24 61.00
C ILE A 404 4.19 15.58 60.89
N LEU A 405 5.32 15.70 61.59
CA LEU A 405 6.10 16.95 61.74
C LEU A 405 7.07 17.26 60.59
N ASN A 406 7.21 16.36 59.60
CA ASN A 406 8.23 16.47 58.55
C ASN A 406 7.58 16.56 57.16
N GLU A 407 7.72 17.74 56.52
CA GLU A 407 7.08 18.08 55.24
C GLU A 407 7.41 17.10 54.10
N ILE A 408 8.63 16.56 54.07
CA ILE A 408 9.06 15.66 52.97
C ILE A 408 8.35 14.30 53.05
N ILE A 409 8.13 13.79 54.26
CA ILE A 409 7.45 12.50 54.48
C ILE A 409 5.94 12.63 54.18
N GLN A 410 5.35 13.80 54.47
CA GLN A 410 3.98 14.12 54.08
C GLN A 410 3.80 14.13 52.55
N ILE A 411 4.69 14.80 51.81
CA ILE A 411 4.60 14.89 50.35
C ILE A 411 4.78 13.51 49.71
N CYS A 412 5.77 12.72 50.15
CA CYS A 412 5.96 11.36 49.64
C CYS A 412 4.77 10.44 49.97
N GLY A 413 4.26 10.49 51.21
CA GLY A 413 3.14 9.64 51.63
C GLY A 413 1.84 9.93 50.88
N THR A 414 1.51 11.21 50.69
CA THR A 414 0.32 11.62 49.93
C THR A 414 0.41 11.26 48.45
N THR A 415 1.60 11.40 47.84
CA THR A 415 1.81 11.06 46.42
C THR A 415 1.72 9.56 46.16
N VAL A 416 2.32 8.72 47.03
CA VAL A 416 2.23 7.25 46.92
C VAL A 416 0.80 6.77 47.14
N PHE A 417 0.11 7.31 48.14
CA PHE A 417 -1.28 6.95 48.42
C PHE A 417 -2.23 7.36 47.28
N ALA A 418 -2.03 8.55 46.72
CA ALA A 418 -2.78 9.01 45.56
C ALA A 418 -2.58 8.11 44.34
N THR A 419 -1.34 7.68 44.09
CA THR A 419 -1.01 6.78 42.97
C THR A 419 -1.68 5.41 43.13
N ILE A 420 -1.71 4.86 44.35
CA ILE A 420 -2.36 3.57 44.64
C ILE A 420 -3.88 3.67 44.46
N ILE A 421 -4.51 4.72 44.99
CA ILE A 421 -5.96 4.94 44.81
C ILE A 421 -6.31 5.14 43.33
N PHE A 422 -5.49 5.89 42.58
CA PHE A 422 -5.68 6.08 41.15
C PHE A 422 -5.63 4.74 40.40
N GLY A 423 -4.68 3.86 40.75
CA GLY A 423 -4.60 2.51 40.20
C GLY A 423 -5.82 1.63 40.51
N ILE A 424 -6.30 1.64 41.76
CA ILE A 424 -7.45 0.83 42.20
C ILE A 424 -8.75 1.33 41.55
N ILE A 425 -9.00 2.64 41.56
CA ILE A 425 -10.20 3.24 40.96
C ILE A 425 -10.15 3.06 39.43
N GLY A 426 -8.99 3.27 38.81
CA GLY A 426 -8.78 3.05 37.38
C GLY A 426 -9.12 1.62 36.96
N SER A 427 -8.66 0.62 37.72
CA SER A 427 -8.94 -0.80 37.43
C SER A 427 -10.42 -1.18 37.65
N LEU A 428 -11.07 -0.61 38.68
CA LEU A 428 -12.51 -0.83 38.90
C LEU A 428 -13.38 -0.27 37.77
N ILE A 429 -13.05 0.93 37.28
CA ILE A 429 -13.76 1.58 36.18
C ILE A 429 -13.53 0.84 34.85
N SER A 430 -12.28 0.46 34.59
CA SER A 430 -11.90 -0.38 33.45
C SER A 430 -12.74 -1.66 33.38
N LYS A 431 -12.86 -2.36 34.52
CA LYS A 431 -13.64 -3.60 34.65
C LYS A 431 -15.14 -3.40 34.46
N TRP A 432 -15.69 -2.25 34.91
CA TRP A 432 -17.12 -1.97 34.84
C TRP A 432 -17.58 -1.51 33.45
N PHE A 433 -16.71 -0.85 32.68
CA PHE A 433 -17.00 -0.36 31.33
C PHE A 433 -16.41 -1.21 30.19
N HIS A 434 -15.78 -2.36 30.51
CA HIS A 434 -15.08 -3.22 29.54
C HIS A 434 -14.04 -2.45 28.70
N LEU A 435 -13.36 -1.52 29.34
CA LEU A 435 -12.29 -0.72 28.74
C LEU A 435 -10.93 -1.43 28.96
N PRO A 436 -9.93 -1.24 28.09
CA PRO A 436 -8.59 -1.77 28.34
C PRO A 436 -8.01 -1.18 29.62
N ASP A 437 -7.43 -2.04 30.45
CA ASP A 437 -6.98 -1.71 31.80
C ASP A 437 -5.72 -0.83 31.77
N ILE A 438 -5.72 0.25 32.55
CA ILE A 438 -4.66 1.28 32.54
C ILE A 438 -3.39 0.78 33.28
N LEU A 439 -3.48 -0.39 33.94
CA LEU A 439 -2.39 -1.01 34.72
C LEU A 439 -1.67 -2.17 34.01
N VAL A 440 -1.86 -2.34 32.70
CA VAL A 440 -1.12 -3.33 31.89
C VAL A 440 -0.29 -2.65 30.81
#